data_AF-A0A521INH8-F1
#
_entry.id   AF-A0A521INH8-F1
#
_cell.length_a   1.000
_cell.length_b   1.000
_cell.length_c   1.000
_cell.angle_alpha   90.00
_cell.angle_beta   90.00
_cell.angle_gamma   90.00
#
_symmetry.space_group_name_H-M   'P 1'
#
loop_
_entity.id
_entity.type
_entity.pdbx_description
1 polymer ?
#
loop_
_entity_poly.entity_id
_entity_poly.type
_entity_poly.pdbx_seq_one_letter_code
_entity_poly.pdbx_strand_id
1 'polypeptide(L)'
;MKRLGLFPSRRHNTLILHVESDERLAVFQQKLEQELIAKKLIAKGGKYKPHITLFRQAVIPIVPMIEPIEISPTSVALFHSHRENNLLTYTVVCEKELGIDG
;
A
#
# COMPACT_ATOMS: atom_id res chain seq x y z
N MET A 1 -4.00 4.11 16.95
CA MET A 1 -4.14 5.56 16.64
C MET A 1 -3.71 5.77 15.20
N LYS A 2 -4.69 5.75 14.28
CA LYS A 2 -4.50 5.93 12.83
C LYS A 2 -4.04 7.37 12.59
N ARG A 3 -2.89 7.55 11.93
CA ARG A 3 -2.20 8.84 11.79
C ARG A 3 -1.79 9.04 10.34
N LEU A 4 -1.81 10.29 9.88
CA LEU A 4 -0.98 10.67 8.73
C LEU A 4 0.49 10.60 9.14
N GLY A 5 1.32 10.16 8.22
CA GLY A 5 2.77 10.08 8.39
C GLY A 5 3.49 10.70 7.21
N LEU A 6 4.72 11.13 7.46
CA LEU A 6 5.66 11.49 6.39
C LEU A 6 6.65 10.33 6.25
N PHE A 7 6.76 9.79 5.05
CA PHE A 7 7.87 8.93 4.68
C PHE A 7 8.98 9.81 4.09
N PRO A 8 10.10 10.02 4.81
CA PRO A 8 11.17 10.87 4.30
C PRO A 8 11.89 10.19 3.14
N SER A 9 12.05 10.91 2.03
CA SER A 9 13.02 10.55 0.98
C SER A 9 14.07 11.65 0.86
N ARG A 10 15.26 11.32 0.34
CA ARG A 10 16.44 12.20 0.29
C ARG A 10 16.24 13.59 -0.35
N ARG A 11 15.14 13.83 -1.07
CA ARG A 11 14.84 15.13 -1.70
C ARG A 11 13.44 15.66 -1.43
N HIS A 12 12.52 14.81 -0.96
CA HIS A 12 11.09 15.06 -1.01
C HIS A 12 10.34 14.16 -0.01
N ASN A 13 9.39 14.71 0.75
CA ASN A 13 8.55 13.91 1.63
C ASN A 13 7.41 13.27 0.84
N THR A 14 7.05 12.04 1.19
CA THR A 14 5.81 11.40 0.74
C THR A 14 4.82 11.43 1.90
N LEU A 15 3.66 12.06 1.70
CA LEU A 15 2.57 12.00 2.68
C LEU A 15 1.84 10.67 2.52
N ILE A 16 1.74 9.93 3.62
CA ILE A 16 1.09 8.63 3.67
C ILE A 16 0.00 8.61 4.72
N LEU A 17 -1.06 7.88 4.43
CA LEU A 17 -2.04 7.43 5.40
C LEU A 17 -1.60 6.07 5.93
N HIS A 18 -1.34 5.97 7.24
CA HIS A 18 -1.03 4.68 7.84
C HIS A 18 -2.30 3.83 7.94
N VAL A 19 -2.20 2.58 7.49
CA VAL A 19 -3.19 1.55 7.79
C VAL A 19 -2.78 0.93 9.12
N GLU A 20 -3.74 0.73 10.02
CA GLU A 20 -3.47 0.08 11.30
C GLU A 20 -2.96 -1.35 11.10
N SER A 21 -2.10 -1.79 12.00
CA SER A 21 -1.55 -3.14 11.94
C SER A 21 -2.67 -4.16 12.11
N ASP A 22 -2.93 -4.95 11.06
CA ASP A 22 -3.81 -6.12 11.08
C ASP A 22 -2.94 -7.36 10.84
N GLU A 23 -3.03 -8.34 11.73
CA GLU A 23 -2.24 -9.57 11.66
C GLU A 23 -2.54 -10.38 10.40
N ARG A 24 -3.80 -10.45 9.96
CA ARG A 24 -4.20 -11.14 8.74
C ARG A 24 -3.54 -10.50 7.52
N LEU A 25 -3.48 -9.17 7.48
CA LEU A 25 -2.82 -8.45 6.40
C LEU A 25 -1.30 -8.68 6.39
N ALA A 26 -0.67 -8.74 7.56
CA ALA A 26 0.75 -9.04 7.67
C ALA A 26 1.07 -10.48 7.23
N VAL A 27 0.28 -11.46 7.68
CA VAL A 27 0.41 -12.87 7.25
C VAL A 27 0.17 -13.02 5.75
N PHE A 28 -0.85 -12.34 5.21
CA PHE A 28 -1.13 -12.34 3.77
C PHE A 28 0.05 -11.79 2.97
N GLN A 29 0.61 -10.64 3.36
CA GLN A 29 1.78 -10.06 2.67
C GLN A 29 2.99 -10.99 2.74
N GLN A 30 3.28 -11.57 3.90
CA GLN A 30 4.41 -12.46 4.08
C GLN A 30 4.29 -13.72 3.21
N LYS A 31 3.11 -14.35 3.18
CA LYS A 31 2.84 -15.51 2.31
C LYS A 31 3.01 -15.15 0.84
N LEU A 32 2.47 -14.00 0.40
CA LEU A 32 2.62 -13.54 -0.97
C LEU A 32 4.09 -13.30 -1.33
N GLU A 33 4.86 -12.68 -0.45
CA GLU A 33 6.29 -12.45 -0.67
C GLU A 33 7.07 -13.77 -0.77
N GLN A 34 6.78 -14.75 0.09
CA GLN A 34 7.39 -16.07 0.03
C GLN A 34 7.09 -16.79 -1.30
N GLU A 35 5.84 -16.74 -1.78
CA GLU A 35 5.44 -17.31 -3.08
C GLU A 35 6.17 -16.64 -4.25
N LEU A 36 6.31 -15.31 -4.23
CA LEU A 36 7.03 -14.57 -5.26
C LEU A 36 8.52 -14.93 -5.27
N ILE A 37 9.15 -15.01 -4.10
CA ILE A 37 10.56 -15.41 -3.95
C ILE A 37 10.78 -16.85 -4.44
N ALA A 38 9.89 -17.79 -4.07
CA ALA A 38 9.97 -19.19 -4.51
C ALA A 38 9.89 -19.31 -6.04
N LYS A 39 9.13 -18.43 -6.69
CA LYS A 39 9.02 -18.32 -8.15
C LYS A 39 10.14 -17.52 -8.81
N LYS A 40 11.18 -17.13 -8.05
CA LYS A 40 12.32 -16.30 -8.51
C LYS A 40 11.89 -14.95 -9.09
N LEU A 41 10.80 -14.38 -8.59
CA LEU A 41 10.33 -13.04 -8.94
C LEU A 41 10.97 -12.00 -8.01
N ILE A 42 11.16 -10.77 -8.52
CA ILE A 42 11.77 -9.69 -7.73
C ILE A 42 10.77 -9.21 -6.66
N ALA A 43 11.09 -9.49 -5.40
CA ALA A 43 10.51 -8.80 -4.26
C ALA A 43 11.46 -7.67 -3.84
N LYS A 44 10.91 -6.47 -3.60
CA LYS A 44 11.70 -5.30 -3.17
C LYS A 44 12.40 -5.52 -1.81
N GLY A 45 11.87 -6.44 -1.00
CA GLY A 45 12.30 -6.70 0.37
C GLY A 45 12.03 -5.55 1.33
N GLY A 46 12.35 -5.78 2.60
CA GLY A 46 12.21 -4.80 3.69
C GLY A 46 10.98 -5.04 4.56
N LYS A 47 10.92 -4.34 5.70
CA LYS A 47 9.81 -4.50 6.65
C LYS A 47 8.51 -3.98 6.05
N TYR A 48 7.49 -4.84 6.00
CA TYR A 48 6.14 -4.45 5.62
C TYR A 48 5.59 -3.36 6.55
N LYS A 49 5.11 -2.28 5.94
CA LYS A 49 4.47 -1.15 6.61
C LYS A 49 3.24 -0.78 5.77
N PRO A 50 2.04 -1.25 6.13
CA PRO A 50 0.86 -0.99 5.31
C PRO A 50 0.51 0.50 5.34
N HIS A 51 0.36 1.10 4.16
CA HIS A 51 0.07 2.53 4.00
C HIS A 51 -0.54 2.82 2.64
N ILE A 52 -1.24 3.95 2.55
CA ILE A 52 -1.74 4.52 1.29
C ILE A 52 -0.97 5.80 1.03
N THR A 53 -0.34 5.92 -0.13
CA THR A 53 0.32 7.18 -0.53
C THR A 53 -0.75 8.21 -0.92
N LEU A 54 -0.74 9.38 -0.29
CA LEU A 54 -1.66 10.47 -0.62
C LEU A 54 -1.01 11.48 -1.57
N PHE A 55 0.22 11.91 -1.25
CA PHE A 55 0.97 12.86 -2.06
C PHE A 55 2.44 12.46 -2.12
N ARG A 56 3.04 12.59 -3.30
CA ARG A 56 4.49 12.48 -3.50
C ARG A 56 5.07 13.88 -3.63
N GLN A 57 6.30 14.08 -3.19
CA GLN A 57 6.96 15.39 -3.24
C GLN A 57 6.18 16.49 -2.51
N ALA A 58 5.57 16.10 -1.40
CA ALA A 58 4.74 16.97 -0.62
C ALA A 58 5.63 17.96 0.16
N VAL A 59 5.42 19.25 -0.07
CA VAL A 59 6.01 20.34 0.72
C VAL A 59 4.94 20.79 1.71
N ILE A 60 4.87 20.10 2.85
CA ILE A 60 3.86 20.36 3.88
C ILE A 60 4.59 20.75 5.16
N PRO A 61 4.38 21.98 5.68
CA PRO A 61 5.04 22.42 6.91
C PRO A 61 4.49 21.71 8.16
N ILE A 62 3.21 21.32 8.14
CA ILE A 62 2.52 20.67 9.26
C ILE A 62 1.60 19.57 8.72
N VAL A 63 1.73 18.35 9.24
CA VAL A 63 0.85 17.23 8.87
C VAL A 63 -0.53 17.45 9.50
N PRO A 64 -1.63 17.50 8.72
CA PRO A 64 -2.96 17.72 9.28
C PRO A 64 -3.42 16.53 10.13
N MET A 65 -4.31 16.78 11.07
CA MET A 65 -5.05 15.71 11.74
C MET A 65 -6.21 15.28 10.85
N ILE A 66 -6.48 13.98 10.80
CA ILE A 66 -7.59 13.41 10.05
C ILE A 66 -8.42 12.53 10.97
N GLU A 67 -9.71 12.43 10.65
CA GLU A 67 -10.57 11.44 11.29
C GLU A 67 -10.24 10.03 10.76
N PRO A 68 -10.28 9.02 11.62
CA PRO A 68 -10.07 7.65 11.20
C PRO A 68 -11.21 7.19 10.27
N ILE A 69 -10.85 6.46 9.23
CA ILE A 69 -11.80 5.80 8.34
C ILE A 69 -11.68 4.29 8.56
N GLU A 70 -12.82 3.62 8.72
CA GLU A 70 -12.90 2.17 8.82
C GLU A 70 -13.48 1.61 7.54
N ILE A 71 -12.75 0.65 6.96
CA ILE A 71 -13.11 0.00 5.71
C ILE A 71 -12.81 -1.48 5.88
N SER A 72 -13.78 -2.31 5.53
CA SER A 72 -13.59 -3.76 5.44
C SER A 72 -13.27 -4.11 3.98
N PRO A 73 -12.05 -4.56 3.66
CA PRO A 73 -11.72 -4.97 2.29
C PRO A 73 -12.57 -6.18 1.89
N THR A 74 -13.15 -6.13 0.69
CA THR A 74 -13.99 -7.21 0.14
C THR A 74 -13.25 -8.05 -0.90
N SER A 75 -12.15 -7.55 -1.46
CA SER A 75 -11.41 -8.22 -2.52
C SER A 75 -9.91 -7.91 -2.46
N VAL A 76 -9.13 -8.69 -3.21
CA VAL A 76 -7.72 -8.42 -3.52
C VAL A 76 -7.54 -8.44 -5.03
N ALA A 77 -6.84 -7.45 -5.57
CA ALA A 77 -6.57 -7.32 -6.99
C ALA A 77 -5.08 -7.28 -7.32
N LEU A 78 -4.72 -7.88 -8.46
CA LEU A 78 -3.42 -7.75 -9.11
C LEU A 78 -3.48 -6.60 -10.10
N PHE A 79 -2.53 -5.67 -10.00
CA PHE A 79 -2.46 -4.49 -10.89
C PHE A 79 -1.24 -4.53 -11.79
N HIS A 80 -1.42 -4.12 -13.04
CA HIS A 80 -0.35 -3.74 -13.94
C HIS A 80 -0.16 -2.22 -13.90
N SER A 81 0.99 -1.78 -13.41
CA SER A 81 1.39 -0.37 -13.37
C SER A 81 2.17 -0.01 -14.63
N HIS A 82 1.67 0.94 -15.41
CA HIS A 82 2.32 1.41 -16.64
C HIS A 82 2.16 2.92 -16.79
N ARG A 83 2.86 3.51 -17.78
CA ARG A 83 2.68 4.92 -18.13
C ARG A 83 1.90 5.05 -19.41
N GLU A 84 0.88 5.88 -19.38
CA GLU A 84 0.09 6.26 -20.54
C GLU A 84 0.00 7.78 -20.56
N ASN A 85 0.40 8.41 -21.67
CA ASN A 85 0.43 9.88 -21.81
C ASN A 85 1.12 10.60 -20.63
N ASN A 86 2.26 10.06 -20.17
CA ASN A 86 3.05 10.51 -19.01
C ASN A 86 2.37 10.38 -17.63
N LEU A 87 1.14 9.89 -17.56
CA LEU A 87 0.44 9.59 -16.31
C LEU A 87 0.76 8.17 -15.85
N LEU A 88 0.81 7.96 -14.53
CA LEU A 88 0.96 6.63 -13.95
C LEU A 88 -0.43 5.98 -13.86
N THR A 89 -0.64 4.93 -14.64
CA THR A 89 -1.92 4.24 -14.76
C THR A 89 -1.84 2.83 -14.17
N TYR A 90 -2.89 2.42 -13.47
CA TYR A 90 -3.03 1.10 -12.89
C TYR A 90 -4.22 0.39 -13.55
N THR A 91 -3.97 -0.76 -14.16
CA THR A 91 -5.03 -1.61 -14.75
C THR A 91 -5.16 -2.89 -13.94
N VAL A 92 -6.39 -3.27 -13.61
CA VAL A 92 -6.66 -4.55 -12.95
C VAL A 92 -6.38 -5.69 -13.93
N VAL A 93 -5.52 -6.63 -13.53
CA VAL A 93 -5.20 -7.85 -14.28
C VAL A 93 -6.14 -8.98 -13.84
N CYS A 94 -6.32 -9.12 -12.54
CA CYS A 94 -7.29 -10.03 -11.95
C CYS A 94 -7.70 -9.55 -10.56
N GLU A 95 -8.87 -10.00 -10.12
CA GLU A 95 -9.45 -9.72 -8.81
C GLU A 95 -9.99 -11.00 -8.20
N LYS A 96 -9.88 -11.10 -6.88
CA LYS A 96 -10.39 -12.22 -6.10
C LYS A 96 -11.15 -11.66 -4.90
N GLU A 97 -12.43 -12.00 -4.82
CA GLU A 97 -13.25 -11.73 -3.64
C GLU A 97 -12.68 -12.45 -2.40
N LEU A 98 -12.68 -11.73 -1.29
CA LEU A 98 -12.44 -12.26 0.04
C LEU A 98 -13.79 -12.80 0.53
N GLY A 99 -13.84 -14.10 0.84
CA GLY A 99 -15.05 -14.71 1.39
C GLY A 99 -15.46 -14.08 2.73
N ILE A 100 -16.65 -14.42 3.22
CA ILE A 100 -17.23 -13.90 4.47
C ILE A 100 -16.31 -14.13 5.68
N ASP A 101 -15.39 -15.10 5.59
CA ASP A 101 -14.49 -15.49 6.68
C ASP A 101 -13.10 -14.83 6.64
N GLY A 102 -12.78 -14.00 5.63
CA GLY A 102 -11.52 -13.24 5.56
C GLY A 102 -10.24 -14.09 5.46
#